data_AF-A0A9J6P5K5-F1
#
_entry.id   AF-A0A9J6P5K5-F1
#
_cell.length_a   1.000
_cell.length_b   1.000
_cell.length_c   1.000
_cell.angle_alpha   90.00
_cell.angle_beta   90.00
_cell.angle_gamma   90.00
#
_symmetry.space_group_name_H-M   'P 1'
#
loop_
_entity.id
_entity.type
_entity.pdbx_description
1 polymer ?
#
loop_
_entity_poly.entity_id
_entity_poly.type
_entity_poly.pdbx_seq_one_letter_code
_entity_poly.pdbx_strand_id
1 'polypeptide(L)'
;MGTEVCVKNEPDYVAQRVCNKLASLGFKNRGTKTQEELGRRLGELNYTNMPAIIAEVCFVEATEDVAIYLNHGPHVIAKAIAEGVTGQTVDNEIMPN
;
A
#
# COMPACT_ATOMS: atom_id res chain seq x y z
N MET A 1 7.16 -7.71 -9.87
CA MET A 1 6.70 -6.33 -10.07
C MET A 1 6.80 -5.66 -8.71
N GLY A 2 5.87 -4.86 -8.19
CA GLY A 2 6.14 -4.15 -6.94
C GLY A 2 4.89 -3.61 -6.28
N THR A 3 5.09 -2.62 -5.41
CA THR A 3 4.00 -1.92 -4.73
C THR A 3 3.93 -0.47 -5.20
N GLU A 4 2.70 0.04 -5.34
CA GLU A 4 2.41 1.46 -5.55
C GLU A 4 1.20 1.89 -4.71
N VAL A 5 1.07 3.19 -4.46
CA VAL A 5 -0.08 3.74 -3.75
C VAL A 5 -0.66 4.90 -4.55
N CYS A 6 -1.90 4.75 -5.01
CA CYS A 6 -2.58 5.76 -5.80
C CYS A 6 -3.23 6.81 -4.89
N VAL A 7 -3.09 8.08 -5.27
CA VAL A 7 -3.53 9.24 -4.50
C VAL A 7 -4.30 10.21 -5.40
N LYS A 8 -5.20 11.00 -4.80
CA LYS A 8 -5.94 12.02 -5.54
C LYS A 8 -5.05 13.18 -5.96
N ASN A 9 -4.23 13.65 -5.02
CA ASN A 9 -3.29 14.76 -5.18
C ASN A 9 -1.98 14.41 -4.45
N GLU A 10 -0.89 15.04 -4.88
CA GLU A 10 0.39 15.02 -4.16
C GLU A 10 0.74 16.40 -3.58
N PRO A 11 1.55 16.45 -2.50
CA PRO A 11 2.13 15.32 -1.77
C PRO A 11 1.12 14.63 -0.83
N ASP A 12 1.27 13.31 -0.65
CA ASP A 12 0.57 12.56 0.39
C ASP A 12 1.57 11.71 1.20
N TYR A 13 1.87 12.18 2.40
CA TYR A 13 2.86 11.52 3.28
C TYR A 13 2.35 10.21 3.88
N VAL A 14 1.04 10.00 3.97
CA VAL A 14 0.47 8.72 4.42
C VAL A 14 0.71 7.68 3.34
N ALA A 15 0.37 8.00 2.09
CA ALA A 15 0.60 7.12 0.94
C ALA A 15 2.09 6.76 0.77
N GLN A 16 2.97 7.76 0.92
CA GLN A 16 4.42 7.53 0.83
C GLN A 16 4.93 6.59 1.93
N ARG A 17 4.47 6.75 3.18
CA ARG A 17 4.83 5.83 4.27
C ARG A 17 4.31 4.42 4.03
N VAL A 18 3.06 4.27 3.57
CA VAL A 18 2.48 2.96 3.21
C VAL A 18 3.31 2.28 2.13
N CYS A 19 3.63 2.98 1.05
CA CYS A 19 4.44 2.45 -0.05
C CYS A 19 5.84 2.02 0.43
N ASN A 20 6.48 2.84 1.27
CA ASN A 20 7.79 2.52 1.85
C ASN A 20 7.74 1.31 2.79
N LYS A 21 6.70 1.18 3.62
CA LYS A 21 6.50 0.04 4.52
C LYS A 21 6.29 -1.25 3.74
N LEU A 22 5.45 -1.23 2.71
CA LEU A 22 5.29 -2.38 1.81
C LEU A 22 6.60 -2.73 1.11
N ALA A 23 7.34 -1.74 0.60
CA ALA A 23 8.64 -1.98 -0.02
C ALA A 23 9.66 -2.62 0.93
N SER A 24 9.61 -2.30 2.22
CA SER A 24 10.49 -2.91 3.23
C SER A 24 10.26 -4.42 3.43
N LEU A 25 9.13 -4.95 2.96
CA LEU A 25 8.84 -6.40 2.95
C LEU A 25 9.47 -7.13 1.75
N GLY A 26 10.14 -6.40 0.84
CA GLY A 26 10.82 -6.97 -0.32
C GLY A 26 10.17 -6.62 -1.66
N PHE A 27 9.00 -5.98 -1.67
CA PHE A 27 8.39 -5.48 -2.90
C PHE A 27 9.21 -4.33 -3.49
N LYS A 28 9.30 -4.26 -4.82
CA LYS A 28 9.90 -3.10 -5.50
C LYS A 28 9.05 -1.86 -5.24
N ASN A 29 9.65 -0.81 -4.69
CA ASN A 29 8.96 0.47 -4.49
C ASN A 29 8.75 1.19 -5.83
N ARG A 30 7.49 1.46 -6.20
CA ARG A 30 7.13 2.22 -7.41
C ARG A 30 6.61 3.63 -7.11
N GLY A 31 6.58 3.99 -5.83
CA GLY A 31 6.19 5.30 -5.33
C GLY A 31 4.68 5.50 -5.22
N THR A 32 4.30 6.75 -5.05
CA THR A 32 2.92 7.22 -5.12
C THR A 32 2.57 7.58 -6.56
N LYS A 33 1.28 7.50 -6.90
CA LYS A 33 0.78 7.78 -8.25
C LYS A 33 -0.50 8.60 -8.21
N THR A 34 -0.48 9.74 -8.89
CA THR A 34 -1.68 10.53 -9.16
C THR A 34 -2.48 9.93 -10.31
N GLN A 35 -3.76 10.28 -10.39
CA GLN A 35 -4.62 9.91 -11.52
C GLN A 35 -4.09 10.43 -12.88
N GLU A 36 -3.36 11.55 -12.86
CA GLU A 36 -2.68 12.11 -14.04
C GLU A 36 -1.56 11.20 -14.52
N GLU A 37 -0.67 10.75 -13.61
CA GLU A 37 0.40 9.80 -13.93
C GLU A 37 -0.13 8.44 -14.40
N LEU A 38 -1.27 8.00 -13.86
CA LEU A 38 -1.93 6.76 -14.28
C LEU A 38 -2.73 6.90 -15.57
N GLY A 39 -2.96 8.13 -16.06
CA GLY A 39 -3.78 8.39 -17.26
C GLY A 39 -5.24 7.95 -17.14
N ARG A 40 -5.75 7.73 -15.92
CA ARG A 40 -7.12 7.24 -15.67
C ARG A 40 -7.72 7.84 -14.41
N ARG A 41 -9.04 8.00 -14.40
CA ARG A 41 -9.79 8.43 -13.22
C ARG A 41 -10.16 7.22 -12.36
N LEU A 42 -10.00 7.34 -11.05
CA LEU A 42 -10.32 6.34 -10.04
C LEU A 42 -11.55 6.83 -9.27
N GLY A 43 -12.66 6.09 -9.36
CA GLY A 43 -13.93 6.50 -8.76
C GLY A 43 -13.84 6.61 -7.25
N GLU A 44 -13.13 5.68 -6.63
CA GLU A 44 -12.91 5.55 -5.19
C GLU A 44 -12.26 6.81 -4.59
N LEU A 45 -11.34 7.44 -5.34
CA LEU A 45 -10.68 8.68 -4.92
C LEU A 45 -11.51 9.94 -5.22
N ASN A 46 -12.41 9.87 -6.20
CA ASN A 46 -13.17 11.03 -6.67
C ASN A 46 -14.51 11.22 -5.95
N TYR A 47 -15.16 10.14 -5.53
CA TYR A 47 -16.51 10.16 -4.95
C TYR A 47 -16.54 10.14 -3.41
N THR A 48 -15.40 10.33 -2.77
CA THR A 48 -15.29 10.49 -1.31
C THR A 48 -14.87 11.92 -0.95
N ASN A 49 -15.42 12.44 0.15
CA ASN A 49 -14.98 13.68 0.79
C ASN A 49 -13.91 13.44 1.86
N MET A 50 -13.68 12.18 2.25
CA MET A 50 -12.65 11.81 3.23
C MET A 50 -11.28 11.69 2.54
N PRO A 51 -10.16 11.90 3.26
CA PRO A 51 -8.84 11.50 2.77
C PRO A 51 -8.84 10.02 2.35
N ALA A 52 -8.27 9.72 1.19
CA ALA A 52 -8.30 8.38 0.61
C ALA A 52 -7.04 8.07 -0.20
N ILE A 53 -6.62 6.82 -0.12
CA ILE A 53 -5.53 6.22 -0.90
C ILE A 53 -6.01 4.86 -1.43
N ILE A 54 -5.43 4.38 -2.53
CA ILE A 54 -5.56 2.98 -2.97
C ILE A 54 -4.18 2.34 -2.84
N ALA A 55 -4.04 1.38 -1.95
CA ALA A 55 -2.79 0.63 -1.79
C ALA A 55 -2.76 -0.58 -2.73
N GLU A 56 -1.97 -0.48 -3.79
CA GLU A 56 -1.69 -1.60 -4.70
C GLU A 56 -0.47 -2.36 -4.16
N VAL A 57 -0.74 -3.38 -3.35
CA VAL A 57 0.28 -4.14 -2.59
C VAL A 57 1.25 -4.85 -3.53
N CYS A 58 0.73 -5.56 -4.52
CA CYS A 58 1.50 -6.41 -5.41
C CYS A 58 0.74 -6.67 -6.72
N PHE A 59 1.46 -7.11 -7.75
CA PHE A 59 0.84 -7.58 -8.99
C PHE A 59 0.63 -9.09 -8.92
N VAL A 60 -0.63 -9.53 -9.05
CA VAL A 60 -1.01 -10.94 -8.92
C VAL A 60 -0.49 -11.84 -10.05
N GLU A 61 -0.05 -11.25 -11.16
CA GLU A 61 0.56 -11.95 -12.30
C GLU A 61 2.10 -12.04 -12.19
N ALA A 62 2.73 -11.29 -11.28
CA ALA A 62 4.17 -11.37 -11.05
C ALA A 62 4.51 -12.47 -10.05
N THR A 63 5.13 -13.56 -10.53
CA THR A 63 5.53 -14.71 -9.70
C THR A 63 6.33 -14.30 -8.45
N GLU A 64 7.27 -13.36 -8.58
CA GLU A 64 8.08 -12.88 -7.45
C GLU A 64 7.23 -12.14 -6.40
N ASP A 65 6.27 -11.30 -6.83
CA ASP A 65 5.44 -10.54 -5.89
C ASP A 65 4.47 -11.47 -5.16
N VAL A 66 3.89 -12.44 -5.88
CA VAL A 66 3.02 -13.47 -5.30
C VAL A 66 3.80 -14.29 -4.26
N ALA A 67 5.05 -14.66 -4.56
CA ALA A 67 5.91 -15.36 -3.61
C ALA A 67 6.18 -14.53 -2.35
N ILE A 68 6.50 -13.23 -2.49
CA ILE A 68 6.69 -12.32 -1.35
C ILE A 68 5.41 -12.22 -0.51
N TYR A 69 4.25 -12.03 -1.17
CA TYR A 69 2.96 -11.94 -0.50
C TYR A 69 2.66 -13.20 0.31
N LEU A 70 2.77 -14.38 -0.32
CA LEU A 70 2.49 -15.67 0.31
C LEU A 70 3.45 -15.99 1.46
N ASN A 71 4.74 -15.62 1.32
CA ASN A 71 5.74 -15.83 2.36
C ASN A 71 5.47 -15.02 3.63
N HIS A 72 5.04 -13.77 3.50
CA HIS A 72 4.69 -12.91 4.64
C HIS A 72 3.28 -13.18 5.19
N GLY A 73 2.35 -13.50 4.29
CA GLY A 73 0.94 -13.64 4.61
C GLY A 73 0.23 -12.30 4.86
N PRO A 74 -1.11 -12.33 4.90
CA PRO A 74 -1.94 -11.11 4.95
C PRO A 74 -1.75 -10.31 6.25
N HIS A 75 -1.44 -10.95 7.37
CA HIS A 75 -1.29 -10.27 8.66
C HIS A 75 -0.08 -9.31 8.69
N VAL A 76 1.08 -9.76 8.18
CA VAL A 76 2.28 -8.93 8.12
C VAL A 76 2.09 -7.75 7.17
N ILE A 77 1.41 -7.98 6.05
CA ILE A 77 1.10 -6.94 5.06
C ILE A 77 0.13 -5.91 5.64
N ALA A 78 -0.95 -6.38 6.31
CA ALA A 78 -1.90 -5.51 6.99
C ALA A 78 -1.22 -4.67 8.07
N LYS A 79 -0.30 -5.26 8.84
CA LYS A 79 0.53 -4.54 9.81
C LYS A 79 1.36 -3.44 9.14
N ALA A 80 2.04 -3.74 8.03
CA ALA A 80 2.85 -2.76 7.31
C ALA A 80 2.00 -1.57 6.80
N ILE A 81 0.79 -1.84 6.32
CA ILE A 81 -0.18 -0.80 5.92
C ILE A 81 -0.60 0.02 7.15
N ALA A 82 -0.97 -0.63 8.25
CA ALA A 82 -1.38 0.03 9.48
C ALA A 82 -0.28 0.96 10.02
N GLU A 83 0.96 0.49 10.10
CA GLU A 83 2.11 1.30 10.49
C GLU A 83 2.39 2.46 9.53
N GLY A 84 2.15 2.27 8.23
CA GLY A 84 2.25 3.34 7.24
C GLY A 84 1.21 4.44 7.47
N VAL A 85 -0.04 4.04 7.72
CA VAL A 85 -1.18 4.93 7.99
C VAL A 85 -0.95 5.71 9.28
N THR A 86 -0.71 5.01 10.40
CA THR A 86 -0.55 5.63 11.73
C THR A 86 0.77 6.35 11.90
N GLY A 87 1.81 5.96 11.15
CA GLY A 87 3.18 6.43 11.37
C GLY A 87 3.81 5.88 12.66
N GLN A 88 3.21 4.85 13.26
CA GLN A 88 3.62 4.25 14.52
C GLN A 88 3.87 2.75 14.33
N THR A 89 4.75 2.18 15.13
CA THR A 89 4.88 0.72 15.22
C THR A 89 3.61 0.15 15.84
N VAL A 90 3.05 -0.89 15.24
CA VAL A 90 1.86 -1.57 15.77
C VAL A 90 2.32 -2.80 16.52
N ASP A 91 1.99 -2.87 17.81
CA ASP A 91 2.27 -4.05 18.62
C ASP A 91 1.28 -5.16 18.26
N ASN A 92 1.80 -6.38 18.12
CA ASN A 92 0.96 -7.55 17.87
C ASN A 92 0.33 -7.96 19.20
N GLU A 93 -0.82 -7.40 19.56
CA GLU A 93 -1.74 -8.19 20.38
C GLU A 93 -2.20 -9.36 19.51
N ILE A 94 -1.73 -10.56 19.88
CA ILE A 94 -2.10 -11.80 19.22
C ILE A 94 -3.61 -11.96 19.38
N MET A 95 -4.37 -11.72 18.33
CA MET A 95 -5.74 -12.22 18.25
C MET A 95 -5.62 -13.75 18.24
N PRO A 96 -6.12 -14.47 19.27
CA PRO A 96 -6.07 -15.91 19.28
C PRO A 96 -6.86 -16.47 18.09
N ASN A 97 -6.31 -17.50 17.46
CA ASN A 97 -6.96 -18.30 16.42
C ASN A 97 -8.22 -19.00 16.95
#